data_AF-A0A2B7Z4E9-F1
#
_entry.id   AF-A0A2B7Z4E9-F1
#
_cell.length_a   1.000
_cell.length_b   1.000
_cell.length_c   1.000
_cell.angle_alpha   90.00
_cell.angle_beta   90.00
_cell.angle_gamma   90.00
#
_symmetry.space_group_name_H-M   'P 1'
#
loop_
_entity.id
_entity.type
_entity.pdbx_description
1 polymer ?
#
loop_
_entity_poly.entity_id
_entity_poly.type
_entity_poly.pdbx_seq_one_letter_code
_entity_poly.pdbx_strand_id
1 'polypeptide(L)'
;MDSLPQLLSSSITLITIAISLRIYVRRHGPIRFASKLTKINNYFYATASLFFCIAILSSSSFFTRKMNFESGLLLLFEASLVGDETRRKIYHLSKFYEYVDILNVLASGGQVGLHFGFHHLTLMSDFMAGGGKKTPYLTYFRVLHHHEGWTLVAGLNTLHHVFMYAYFGGMGFLRPILPMTGMFQLIVGIAGEIWIVCRNMNAAPEMQLWPHVACAGLLGTYLVLYIAEMKEMSQKDKVDKKKGGTGAHTD
;
A
#
# COMPACT_ATOMS: atom_id res chain seq x y z
N MET A 1 8.92 2.58 -15.33
CA MET A 1 7.55 3.11 -15.45
C MET A 1 7.59 4.50 -14.83
N ASP A 2 8.23 5.45 -15.50
CA ASP A 2 8.76 6.66 -14.85
C ASP A 2 8.15 7.92 -15.45
N SER A 3 7.06 7.76 -16.21
CA SER A 3 6.36 8.85 -16.89
C SER A 3 4.85 8.73 -16.74
N LEU A 4 4.17 9.87 -16.77
CA LEU A 4 2.71 9.93 -16.66
C LEU A 4 1.97 9.10 -17.74
N PRO A 5 2.40 9.05 -19.01
CA PRO A 5 1.78 8.17 -20.00
C PRO A 5 1.90 6.69 -19.66
N GLN A 6 3.05 6.25 -19.10
CA GLN A 6 3.24 4.86 -18.70
C GLN A 6 2.32 4.49 -17.52
N LEU A 7 2.16 5.39 -16.55
CA LEU A 7 1.21 5.25 -15.44
C LEU A 7 -0.24 5.14 -15.92
N LEU A 8 -0.62 5.98 -16.89
CA LEU A 8 -1.96 5.94 -17.48
C LEU A 8 -2.18 4.63 -18.24
N SER A 9 -1.20 4.23 -19.07
CA SER A 9 -1.27 3.00 -19.85
C SER A 9 -1.37 1.76 -18.95
N SER A 10 -0.59 1.69 -17.86
CA SER A 10 -0.69 0.59 -16.90
C SER A 10 -2.03 0.55 -16.18
N SER A 11 -2.57 1.72 -15.79
CA SER A 11 -3.88 1.84 -15.16
C SER A 11 -4.99 1.34 -16.09
N ILE A 12 -4.98 1.78 -17.35
CA ILE A 12 -5.94 1.34 -18.38
C ILE A 12 -5.84 -0.17 -18.58
N THR A 13 -4.62 -0.68 -18.74
CA THR A 13 -4.37 -2.12 -18.93
C THR A 13 -4.93 -2.93 -17.76
N LEU A 14 -4.66 -2.52 -16.53
CA LEU A 14 -5.21 -3.19 -15.36
C LEU A 14 -6.73 -3.15 -15.34
N ILE A 15 -7.35 -1.99 -15.61
CA ILE A 15 -8.81 -1.84 -15.64
C ILE A 15 -9.42 -2.79 -16.68
N THR A 16 -8.87 -2.82 -17.90
CA THR A 16 -9.34 -3.72 -18.96
C THR A 16 -9.26 -5.18 -18.54
N ILE A 17 -8.14 -5.61 -17.95
CA ILE A 17 -7.97 -6.99 -17.47
C ILE A 17 -8.95 -7.27 -16.33
N ALA A 18 -9.09 -6.36 -15.36
CA ALA A 18 -9.97 -6.52 -14.21
C ALA A 18 -11.44 -6.65 -14.62
N ILE A 19 -11.89 -5.84 -15.59
CA ILE A 19 -13.26 -5.93 -16.15
C ILE A 19 -13.46 -7.27 -16.85
N SER A 20 -12.55 -7.67 -17.73
CA SER A 20 -12.60 -8.95 -18.44
C SER A 20 -12.66 -10.13 -17.47
N LEU A 21 -11.81 -10.11 -16.44
CA LEU A 21 -11.76 -11.14 -15.41
C LEU A 21 -13.06 -11.20 -14.60
N ARG A 22 -13.63 -10.05 -14.23
CA ARG A 22 -14.92 -9.98 -13.54
C ARG A 22 -16.05 -10.55 -14.38
N ILE A 23 -16.08 -10.26 -15.68
CA ILE A 23 -17.07 -10.82 -16.61
C ILE A 23 -16.90 -12.33 -16.71
N TYR A 24 -15.66 -12.82 -16.87
CA TYR A 24 -15.34 -14.24 -16.93
C TYR A 24 -15.80 -14.97 -15.67
N VAL A 25 -15.40 -14.50 -14.49
CA VAL A 25 -15.73 -15.14 -13.21
C VAL A 25 -17.23 -15.11 -12.93
N ARG A 26 -17.95 -14.07 -13.36
CA ARG A 26 -19.42 -14.03 -13.29
C ARG A 26 -20.10 -15.09 -14.17
N ARG A 27 -19.50 -15.45 -15.31
CA ARG A 27 -20.07 -16.41 -16.26
C ARG A 27 -19.66 -17.86 -15.96
N HIS A 28 -18.43 -18.07 -15.52
CA HIS A 28 -17.81 -19.40 -15.39
C HIS A 28 -17.50 -19.80 -13.95
N GLY A 29 -17.70 -18.90 -13.00
CA GLY A 29 -17.31 -19.09 -11.60
C GLY A 29 -15.84 -18.76 -11.32
N PRO A 30 -15.41 -18.83 -10.05
CA PRO A 30 -14.03 -18.56 -9.64
C PRO A 30 -13.01 -19.51 -10.29
N ILE A 31 -11.80 -19.01 -10.54
CA ILE A 31 -10.70 -19.82 -11.08
C ILE A 31 -10.20 -20.77 -9.99
N ARG A 32 -10.26 -22.09 -10.26
CA ARG A 32 -9.98 -23.18 -9.29
C ARG A 32 -8.70 -23.03 -8.47
N PHE A 33 -7.65 -22.44 -9.04
CA PHE A 33 -6.35 -22.31 -8.38
C PHE A 33 -6.02 -20.90 -7.89
N ALA A 34 -6.92 -19.92 -8.09
CA ALA A 34 -6.66 -18.52 -7.75
C ALA A 34 -6.27 -18.37 -6.28
N SER A 35 -7.05 -18.93 -5.36
CA SER A 35 -6.78 -18.82 -3.92
C SER A 35 -5.42 -19.40 -3.50
N LYS A 36 -4.95 -20.47 -4.16
CA LYS A 36 -3.63 -21.06 -3.87
C LYS A 36 -2.51 -20.16 -4.42
N LEU A 37 -2.66 -19.65 -5.64
CA LEU A 37 -1.72 -18.71 -6.23
C LEU A 37 -1.64 -17.41 -5.42
N THR A 38 -2.77 -16.90 -4.94
CA THR A 38 -2.82 -15.74 -4.05
C THR A 38 -1.98 -15.94 -2.79
N LYS A 39 -2.08 -17.10 -2.13
CA LYS A 39 -1.27 -17.39 -0.94
C LYS A 39 0.23 -17.43 -1.24
N ILE A 40 0.61 -18.09 -2.33
CA ILE A 40 2.02 -18.17 -2.77
C ILE A 40 2.56 -16.77 -3.08
N ASN A 41 1.79 -15.98 -3.83
CA ASN A 41 2.08 -14.59 -4.13
C ASN A 41 2.29 -13.78 -2.84
N ASN A 42 1.39 -13.92 -1.87
CA ASN A 42 1.48 -13.21 -0.59
C ASN A 42 2.74 -13.59 0.21
N TYR A 43 3.17 -14.86 0.21
CA TYR A 43 4.44 -15.23 0.86
C TYR A 43 5.65 -14.61 0.18
N PHE A 44 5.67 -14.61 -1.16
CA PHE A 44 6.71 -13.94 -1.95
C PHE A 44 6.74 -12.43 -1.62
N TYR A 45 5.57 -11.79 -1.58
CA TYR A 45 5.43 -10.38 -1.24
C TYR A 45 5.90 -10.04 0.17
N ALA A 46 5.53 -10.84 1.16
CA ALA A 46 5.95 -10.61 2.55
C ALA A 46 7.48 -10.65 2.66
N THR A 47 8.08 -11.63 2.00
CA THR A 47 9.54 -11.81 1.96
C THR A 47 10.23 -10.66 1.23
N ALA A 48 9.76 -10.31 0.02
CA ALA A 48 10.30 -9.19 -0.75
C ALA A 48 10.16 -7.86 0.01
N SER A 49 9.01 -7.62 0.64
CA SER A 49 8.76 -6.43 1.45
C SER A 49 9.70 -6.35 2.66
N LEU A 50 10.06 -7.49 3.26
CA LEU A 50 10.99 -7.54 4.40
C LEU A 50 12.40 -7.16 3.95
N PHE A 51 12.91 -7.80 2.89
CA PHE A 51 14.22 -7.46 2.33
C PHE A 51 14.29 -5.98 1.96
N PHE A 52 13.21 -5.46 1.38
CA PHE A 52 13.19 -4.09 0.94
C PHE A 52 13.04 -3.08 2.08
N CYS A 53 12.28 -3.42 3.13
CA CYS A 53 12.22 -2.66 4.36
C CYS A 53 13.61 -2.55 5.00
N ILE A 54 14.33 -3.67 5.11
CA ILE A 54 15.71 -3.70 5.62
C ILE A 54 16.61 -2.82 4.76
N ALA A 55 16.55 -2.94 3.44
CA ALA A 55 17.36 -2.14 2.52
C ALA A 55 17.10 -0.62 2.65
N ILE A 56 15.84 -0.20 2.77
CA ILE A 56 15.46 1.22 2.93
C ILE A 56 15.93 1.76 4.29
N LEU A 57 15.68 1.03 5.38
CA LEU A 57 16.03 1.47 6.73
C LEU A 57 17.54 1.49 6.95
N SER A 58 18.25 0.51 6.41
CA SER A 58 19.73 0.40 6.49
C SER A 58 20.43 1.59 5.85
N SER A 59 19.86 2.14 4.77
CA SER A 59 20.42 3.30 4.09
C SER A 59 20.05 4.64 4.71
N SER A 60 19.12 4.67 5.66
CA SER A 60 18.73 5.93 6.28
C SER A 60 19.82 6.35 7.26
N SER A 61 20.48 7.47 6.98
CA SER A 61 21.54 8.05 7.83
C SER A 61 21.12 8.23 9.30
N PHE A 62 19.82 8.37 9.56
CA PHE A 62 19.22 8.37 10.89
C PHE A 62 19.37 7.04 11.63
N PHE A 63 19.15 5.92 10.93
CA PHE A 63 19.19 4.57 11.49
C PHE A 63 20.63 4.07 11.64
N THR A 64 21.46 4.28 10.60
CA THR A 64 22.88 3.88 10.59
C THR A 64 23.67 4.56 11.73
N ARG A 65 23.40 5.85 12.00
CA ARG A 65 24.10 6.62 13.04
C ARG A 65 23.69 6.24 14.47
N LYS A 66 22.46 5.75 14.67
CA LYS A 66 21.90 5.52 16.01
C LYS A 66 22.00 4.07 16.48
N MET A 67 22.10 3.10 15.56
CA MET A 67 21.97 1.67 15.88
C MET A 67 23.30 0.88 15.91
N ASN A 68 24.46 1.48 15.57
CA ASN A 68 25.78 0.80 15.55
C ASN A 68 25.73 -0.65 15.03
N PHE A 69 24.98 -0.87 13.94
CA PHE A 69 24.61 -2.22 13.53
C PHE A 69 25.69 -2.79 12.60
N GLU A 70 26.77 -3.30 13.19
CA GLU A 70 27.82 -4.02 12.47
C GLU A 70 27.37 -5.46 12.13
N SER A 71 26.55 -5.62 11.10
CA SER A 71 26.17 -6.94 10.60
C SER A 71 26.66 -7.14 9.17
N GLY A 72 27.43 -8.20 8.91
CA GLY A 72 27.99 -8.51 7.58
C GLY A 72 26.96 -8.70 6.46
N LEU A 73 25.70 -9.01 6.80
CA LEU A 73 24.58 -9.08 5.84
C LEU A 73 24.11 -7.69 5.37
N LEU A 74 24.32 -6.67 6.22
CA LEU A 74 24.05 -5.25 5.98
C LEU A 74 25.12 -4.66 5.06
N LEU A 75 26.39 -5.05 5.26
CA LEU A 75 27.51 -4.77 4.34
C LEU A 75 27.32 -5.40 2.96
N LEU A 76 26.69 -6.57 2.83
CA LEU A 76 26.35 -7.16 1.52
C LEU A 76 25.22 -6.39 0.80
N PHE A 77 24.26 -5.83 1.54
CA PHE A 77 23.21 -4.98 0.98
C PHE A 77 23.69 -3.55 0.68
N GLU A 78 24.61 -3.03 1.49
CA GLU A 78 25.28 -1.74 1.29
C GLU A 78 26.30 -1.83 0.13
N ALA A 79 26.98 -2.97 0.00
CA ALA A 79 27.82 -3.32 -1.16
C ALA A 79 26.99 -3.68 -2.41
N SER A 80 25.70 -3.99 -2.27
CA SER A 80 24.76 -4.13 -3.38
C SER A 80 24.41 -2.74 -3.94
N LEU A 81 25.36 -2.13 -4.66
CA LEU A 81 25.32 -1.34 -5.92
C LEU A 81 24.00 -0.65 -6.39
N VAL A 82 23.07 -0.31 -5.50
CA VAL A 82 21.77 0.25 -5.88
C VAL A 82 21.69 1.63 -5.27
N GLY A 83 22.10 2.64 -6.05
CA GLY A 83 22.00 4.05 -5.67
C GLY A 83 20.58 4.44 -5.25
N ASP A 84 20.45 5.55 -4.49
CA ASP A 84 19.16 5.97 -3.92
C ASP A 84 18.04 6.04 -4.97
N GLU A 85 18.36 6.55 -6.16
CA GLU A 85 17.45 6.59 -7.31
C GLU A 85 16.93 5.20 -7.71
N THR A 86 17.80 4.19 -7.80
CA THR A 86 17.40 2.84 -8.20
C THR A 86 16.50 2.21 -7.13
N ARG A 87 16.73 2.46 -5.84
CA ARG A 87 15.82 2.01 -4.78
C ARG A 87 14.45 2.68 -4.88
N ARG A 88 14.41 3.98 -5.14
CA ARG A 88 13.15 4.71 -5.37
C ARG A 88 12.38 4.15 -6.56
N LYS A 89 13.06 3.82 -7.65
CA LYS A 89 12.46 3.17 -8.83
C LYS A 89 11.96 1.77 -8.53
N ILE A 90 12.70 0.95 -7.78
CA ILE A 90 12.26 -0.38 -7.35
C ILE A 90 11.02 -0.28 -6.45
N TYR A 91 10.97 0.68 -5.52
CA TYR A 91 9.79 0.92 -4.67
C TYR A 91 8.60 1.40 -5.47
N HIS A 92 8.82 2.28 -6.44
CA HIS A 92 7.76 2.70 -7.34
C HIS A 92 7.25 1.51 -8.16
N LEU A 93 8.14 0.67 -8.70
CA LEU A 93 7.79 -0.51 -9.48
C LEU A 93 7.01 -1.55 -8.66
N SER A 94 7.35 -1.73 -7.38
CA SER A 94 6.63 -2.68 -6.52
C SER A 94 5.14 -2.33 -6.41
N LYS A 95 4.77 -1.04 -6.49
CA LYS A 95 3.36 -0.60 -6.49
C LYS A 95 2.57 -1.04 -7.71
N PHE A 96 3.22 -1.30 -8.83
CA PHE A 96 2.55 -1.88 -10.01
C PHE A 96 2.42 -3.38 -9.89
N TYR A 97 3.35 -4.05 -9.21
CA TYR A 97 3.20 -5.46 -8.94
C TYR A 97 1.93 -5.69 -8.08
N GLU A 98 1.58 -4.75 -7.19
CA GLU A 98 0.39 -4.85 -6.30
C GLU A 98 -0.93 -4.95 -7.08
N TYR A 99 -0.91 -4.63 -8.38
CA TYR A 99 -2.02 -4.90 -9.31
C TYR A 99 -2.44 -6.37 -9.33
N VAL A 100 -1.49 -7.28 -9.10
CA VAL A 100 -1.74 -8.71 -8.99
C VAL A 100 -2.73 -9.02 -7.86
N ASP A 101 -2.79 -8.23 -6.80
CA ASP A 101 -3.72 -8.47 -5.70
C ASP A 101 -5.17 -8.23 -6.10
N ILE A 102 -5.44 -7.17 -6.87
CA ILE A 102 -6.77 -6.93 -7.46
C ILE A 102 -7.17 -8.11 -8.35
N LEU A 103 -6.26 -8.53 -9.23
CA LEU A 103 -6.53 -9.63 -10.14
C LEU A 103 -6.79 -10.94 -9.39
N ASN A 104 -6.02 -11.21 -8.34
CA ASN A 104 -6.19 -12.39 -7.49
C ASN A 104 -7.51 -12.39 -6.72
N VAL A 105 -7.93 -11.24 -6.17
CA VAL A 105 -9.23 -11.07 -5.52
C VAL A 105 -10.36 -11.37 -6.52
N LEU A 106 -10.31 -10.76 -7.71
CA LEU A 106 -11.32 -10.96 -8.75
C LEU A 106 -11.34 -12.39 -9.28
N ALA A 107 -10.17 -13.00 -9.54
CA ALA A 107 -10.03 -14.38 -9.99
C ALA A 107 -10.64 -15.39 -9.00
N SER A 108 -10.54 -15.08 -7.70
CA SER A 108 -11.09 -15.90 -6.62
C SER A 108 -12.60 -15.67 -6.40
N GLY A 109 -13.25 -14.81 -7.20
CA GLY A 109 -14.66 -14.45 -7.05
C GLY A 109 -14.94 -13.45 -5.93
N GLY A 110 -13.90 -12.85 -5.35
CA GLY A 110 -14.02 -11.80 -4.35
C GLY A 110 -14.51 -10.48 -4.93
N GLN A 111 -14.93 -9.58 -4.03
CA GLN A 111 -15.28 -8.21 -4.39
C GLN A 111 -14.17 -7.27 -3.94
N VAL A 112 -13.79 -6.36 -4.83
CA VAL A 112 -12.83 -5.29 -4.53
C VAL A 112 -13.58 -4.17 -3.82
N GLY A 113 -13.30 -4.00 -2.53
CA GLY A 113 -13.83 -2.88 -1.73
C GLY A 113 -13.27 -1.54 -2.20
N LEU A 114 -13.98 -0.45 -1.89
CA LEU A 114 -13.63 0.90 -2.35
C LEU A 114 -12.27 1.37 -1.79
N HIS A 115 -11.99 1.10 -0.51
CA HIS A 115 -10.69 1.40 0.11
C HIS A 115 -9.54 0.63 -0.59
N PHE A 116 -9.72 -0.67 -0.83
CA PHE A 116 -8.74 -1.52 -1.49
C PHE A 116 -8.50 -1.12 -2.96
N GLY A 117 -9.57 -0.83 -3.71
CA GLY A 117 -9.49 -0.35 -5.09
C GLY A 117 -8.89 1.06 -5.19
N PHE A 118 -9.22 1.95 -4.25
CA PHE A 118 -8.58 3.26 -4.14
C PHE A 118 -7.08 3.13 -3.87
N HIS A 119 -6.69 2.21 -2.99
CA HIS A 119 -5.29 1.91 -2.69
C HIS A 119 -4.53 1.28 -3.84
N HIS A 120 -5.13 0.60 -4.80
CA HIS A 120 -4.34 -0.09 -5.82
C HIS A 120 -4.50 0.50 -7.23
N LEU A 121 -5.66 1.06 -7.56
CA LEU A 121 -6.02 1.37 -8.95
C LEU A 121 -6.29 2.84 -9.20
N THR A 122 -6.86 3.53 -8.22
CA THR A 122 -7.45 4.85 -8.48
C THR A 122 -8.38 4.90 -9.70
N LEU A 123 -9.44 4.10 -9.67
CA LEU A 123 -10.81 4.48 -10.08
C LEU A 123 -11.75 3.27 -9.98
N MET A 124 -12.76 3.37 -9.12
CA MET A 124 -14.14 2.93 -9.38
C MET A 124 -14.93 3.45 -8.18
N SER A 125 -15.68 4.54 -8.35
CA SER A 125 -17.10 4.25 -8.49
C SER A 125 -17.87 5.04 -9.55
N ASP A 126 -17.35 6.07 -10.23
CA ASP A 126 -18.10 6.71 -11.32
C ASP A 126 -17.25 7.49 -12.31
N PHE A 127 -17.64 7.41 -13.58
CA PHE A 127 -17.00 7.99 -14.76
C PHE A 127 -17.05 9.54 -14.84
N MET A 128 -17.56 10.27 -13.83
CA MET A 128 -17.76 11.74 -13.89
C MET A 128 -17.67 12.39 -12.50
N ALA A 129 -16.47 12.78 -12.04
CA ALA A 129 -16.24 13.89 -11.10
C ALA A 129 -14.74 14.01 -10.75
N GLY A 130 -14.03 14.84 -11.51
CA GLY A 130 -12.68 15.38 -11.25
C GLY A 130 -11.79 14.74 -10.17
N GLY A 131 -10.82 13.94 -10.61
CA GLY A 131 -9.47 13.93 -10.03
C GLY A 131 -9.21 13.07 -8.80
N GLY A 132 -8.64 11.88 -9.01
CA GLY A 132 -7.95 11.15 -7.93
C GLY A 132 -7.16 9.97 -8.46
N LYS A 133 -5.88 10.18 -8.77
CA LYS A 133 -4.88 9.17 -9.19
C LYS A 133 -3.84 9.02 -8.08
N LYS A 134 -3.66 7.86 -7.42
CA LYS A 134 -3.10 7.92 -6.06
C LYS A 134 -2.14 6.84 -5.57
N THR A 135 -1.93 5.67 -6.18
CA THR A 135 -0.97 4.71 -5.53
C THR A 135 0.37 4.61 -6.22
N PRO A 136 0.43 4.18 -7.50
CA PRO A 136 1.64 4.44 -8.28
C PRO A 136 1.82 5.95 -8.47
N TYR A 137 0.75 6.75 -8.45
CA TYR A 137 0.84 8.21 -8.55
C TYR A 137 1.39 8.88 -7.28
N LEU A 138 1.02 8.43 -6.07
CA LEU A 138 1.64 8.95 -4.84
C LEU A 138 3.13 8.68 -4.86
N THR A 139 3.55 7.46 -5.24
CA THR A 139 4.97 7.13 -5.31
C THR A 139 5.69 7.82 -6.47
N TYR A 140 5.02 8.09 -7.58
CA TYR A 140 5.54 8.94 -8.66
C TYR A 140 5.88 10.35 -8.15
N PHE A 141 4.90 11.05 -7.55
CA PHE A 141 5.14 12.40 -7.04
C PHE A 141 6.13 12.40 -5.87
N ARG A 142 5.97 11.47 -4.93
CA ARG A 142 6.65 11.53 -3.63
C ARG A 142 7.98 10.82 -3.57
N VAL A 143 8.17 9.78 -4.37
CA VAL A 143 9.36 8.92 -4.30
C VAL A 143 10.25 9.13 -5.51
N LEU A 144 9.70 9.41 -6.70
CA LEU A 144 10.53 9.70 -7.87
C LEU A 144 10.91 11.18 -7.98
N HIS A 145 9.94 12.09 -7.82
CA HIS A 145 10.17 13.52 -8.11
C HIS A 145 10.46 14.38 -6.87
N HIS A 146 9.73 14.20 -5.77
CA HIS A 146 9.87 15.01 -4.54
C HIS A 146 10.21 14.13 -3.33
N HIS A 147 11.44 13.59 -3.33
CA HIS A 147 11.87 12.47 -2.50
C HIS A 147 12.32 12.82 -1.07
N GLU A 148 12.18 14.06 -0.61
CA GLU A 148 12.70 14.41 0.72
C GLU A 148 12.00 13.65 1.86
N GLY A 149 12.71 12.82 2.62
CA GLY A 149 12.10 12.01 3.69
C GLY A 149 11.31 10.79 3.21
N TRP A 150 11.47 10.40 1.94
CA TRP A 150 10.77 9.25 1.34
C TRP A 150 11.04 7.92 2.06
N THR A 151 12.24 7.75 2.61
CA THR A 151 12.70 6.51 3.26
C THR A 151 11.87 6.14 4.49
N LEU A 152 11.40 7.12 5.26
CA LEU A 152 10.55 6.86 6.43
C LEU A 152 9.19 6.33 6.01
N VAL A 153 8.54 7.00 5.04
CA VAL A 153 7.22 6.61 4.54
C VAL A 153 7.28 5.25 3.84
N ALA A 154 8.28 5.05 2.97
CA ALA A 154 8.48 3.78 2.28
C ALA A 154 8.88 2.65 3.23
N GLY A 155 9.69 2.94 4.25
CA GLY A 155 10.09 1.98 5.29
C GLY A 155 8.89 1.51 6.11
N LEU A 156 8.02 2.43 6.56
CA LEU A 156 6.80 2.08 7.28
C LEU A 156 5.79 1.35 6.41
N ASN A 157 5.66 1.74 5.15
CA ASN A 157 4.78 1.06 4.20
C ASN A 157 5.24 -0.37 3.91
N THR A 158 6.53 -0.57 3.61
CA THR A 158 7.11 -1.90 3.40
C THR A 158 7.00 -2.76 4.66
N LEU A 159 7.23 -2.20 5.84
CA LEU A 159 7.04 -2.89 7.11
C LEU A 159 5.59 -3.34 7.31
N HIS A 160 4.61 -2.46 7.04
CA HIS A 160 3.21 -2.86 7.07
C HIS A 160 2.89 -3.96 6.06
N HIS A 161 3.46 -3.89 4.86
CA HIS A 161 3.28 -4.90 3.81
C HIS A 161 3.84 -6.26 4.24
N VAL A 162 4.94 -6.32 4.99
CA VAL A 162 5.43 -7.58 5.58
C VAL A 162 4.32 -8.24 6.40
N PHE A 163 3.70 -7.51 7.33
CA PHE A 163 2.66 -8.05 8.19
C PHE A 163 1.37 -8.38 7.43
N MET A 164 0.95 -7.48 6.55
CA MET A 164 -0.29 -7.62 5.77
C MET A 164 -0.23 -8.83 4.85
N TYR A 165 0.84 -8.98 4.06
CA TYR A 165 0.99 -10.12 3.16
C TYR A 165 1.28 -11.41 3.90
N ALA A 166 2.00 -11.39 5.01
CA ALA A 166 2.16 -12.57 5.86
C ALA A 166 0.80 -13.07 6.38
N TYR A 167 -0.07 -12.15 6.82
CA TYR A 167 -1.44 -12.46 7.21
C TYR A 167 -2.25 -13.04 6.04
N PHE A 168 -2.24 -12.40 4.86
CA PHE A 168 -2.95 -12.90 3.68
C PHE A 168 -2.35 -14.21 3.12
N GLY A 169 -1.10 -14.54 3.46
CA GLY A 169 -0.48 -15.84 3.20
C GLY A 169 -1.01 -16.95 4.11
N GLY A 170 -1.54 -16.61 5.29
CA GLY A 170 -2.14 -17.54 6.23
C GLY A 170 -1.74 -17.34 7.70
N MET A 171 -0.92 -16.34 8.03
CA MET A 171 -0.50 -16.08 9.41
C MET A 171 -1.58 -15.31 10.20
N GLY A 172 -2.65 -16.01 10.57
CA GLY A 172 -3.84 -15.42 11.20
C GLY A 172 -3.59 -14.63 12.50
N PHE A 173 -2.53 -14.97 13.25
CA PHE A 173 -2.17 -14.29 14.50
C PHE A 173 -1.76 -12.81 14.30
N LEU A 174 -1.42 -12.40 13.08
CA LEU A 174 -1.08 -11.01 12.75
C LEU A 174 -2.31 -10.10 12.61
N ARG A 175 -3.53 -10.65 12.56
CA ARG A 175 -4.77 -9.86 12.41
C ARG A 175 -4.87 -8.64 13.34
N PRO A 176 -4.52 -8.73 14.65
CA PRO A 176 -4.66 -7.59 15.56
C PRO A 176 -3.71 -6.42 15.26
N ILE A 177 -2.55 -6.68 14.66
CA ILE A 177 -1.54 -5.65 14.41
C ILE A 177 -1.74 -4.90 13.08
N LEU A 178 -2.53 -5.45 12.15
CA LEU A 178 -2.75 -4.81 10.85
C LEU A 178 -3.44 -3.44 10.97
N PRO A 179 -4.52 -3.29 11.77
CA PRO A 179 -5.12 -1.98 12.03
C PRO A 179 -4.13 -0.95 12.55
N MET A 180 -3.28 -1.37 13.49
CA MET A 180 -2.33 -0.50 14.16
C MET A 180 -1.20 -0.06 13.22
N THR A 181 -0.57 -1.01 12.54
CA THR A 181 0.54 -0.72 11.62
C THR A 181 0.07 0.08 10.40
N GLY A 182 -1.14 -0.21 9.89
CA GLY A 182 -1.79 0.54 8.82
C GLY A 182 -2.10 1.98 9.22
N MET A 183 -2.69 2.20 10.39
CA MET A 183 -2.95 3.53 10.92
C MET A 183 -1.68 4.33 11.16
N PHE A 184 -0.68 3.69 11.78
CA PHE A 184 0.58 4.33 12.14
C PHE A 184 1.34 4.86 10.91
N GLN A 185 1.47 4.06 9.84
CA GLN A 185 2.13 4.53 8.62
C GLN A 185 1.42 5.74 8.00
N LEU A 186 0.08 5.82 8.09
CA LEU A 186 -0.70 6.93 7.52
C LEU A 186 -0.56 8.21 8.32
N ILE A 187 -0.68 8.12 9.65
CA ILE A 187 -0.52 9.27 10.52
C ILE A 187 0.88 9.86 10.35
N VAL A 188 1.93 9.01 10.39
CA VAL A 188 3.31 9.46 10.21
C VAL A 188 3.53 10.05 8.82
N GLY A 189 2.97 9.44 7.76
CA GLY A 189 3.04 9.98 6.41
C GLY A 189 2.41 11.36 6.29
N ILE A 190 1.18 11.54 6.79
CA ILE A 190 0.47 12.84 6.76
C ILE A 190 1.23 13.89 7.57
N ALA A 191 1.64 13.56 8.79
CA ALA A 191 2.38 14.48 9.65
C ALA A 191 3.72 14.90 9.01
N GLY A 192 4.42 13.97 8.36
CA GLY A 192 5.64 14.24 7.61
C GLY A 192 5.41 15.25 6.47
N GLU A 193 4.37 15.07 5.67
CA GLU A 193 4.04 16.02 4.59
C GLU A 193 3.68 17.41 5.14
N ILE A 194 2.85 17.48 6.18
CA ILE A 194 2.47 18.75 6.81
C ILE A 194 3.70 19.46 7.37
N TRP A 195 4.58 18.73 8.06
CA TRP A 195 5.81 19.30 8.60
C TRP A 195 6.72 19.86 7.49
N ILE A 196 6.85 19.14 6.37
CA ILE A 196 7.62 19.62 5.20
C ILE A 196 7.02 20.90 4.64
N VAL A 197 5.70 20.98 4.52
CA VAL A 197 5.02 22.21 4.06
C VAL A 197 5.28 23.34 5.06
N CYS A 198 4.94 23.15 6.34
CA CYS A 198 5.03 24.21 7.36
C CYS A 198 6.43 24.79 7.51
N ARG A 199 7.48 23.97 7.53
CA ARG A 199 8.86 24.48 7.69
C ARG A 199 9.35 25.26 6.47
N ASN A 200 8.79 25.00 5.29
CA ASN A 200 9.18 25.62 4.03
C ASN A 200 8.21 26.69 3.53
N MET A 201 7.13 26.99 4.26
CA MET A 201 6.16 28.02 3.89
C MET A 201 6.78 29.42 3.74
N ASN A 202 7.89 29.69 4.44
CA ASN A 202 8.62 30.96 4.38
C ASN A 202 9.92 30.86 3.56
N ALA A 203 10.21 29.69 2.97
CA ALA A 203 11.35 29.53 2.08
C ALA A 203 11.04 30.15 0.70
N ALA A 204 12.09 30.51 -0.05
CA ALA A 204 12.00 31.24 -1.32
C ALA A 204 10.93 30.66 -2.29
N PRO A 205 10.31 31.52 -3.14
CA PRO A 205 9.21 31.15 -4.04
C PRO A 205 9.50 30.04 -5.06
N GLU A 206 10.73 29.55 -5.14
CA GLU A 206 11.16 28.48 -6.05
C GLU A 206 10.85 27.06 -5.54
N MET A 207 10.55 26.88 -4.23
CA MET A 207 10.23 25.57 -3.70
C MET A 207 8.80 25.16 -4.05
N GLN A 208 8.65 24.11 -4.85
CA GLN A 208 7.34 23.56 -5.20
C GLN A 208 6.72 22.83 -4.00
N LEU A 209 5.82 23.49 -3.26
CA LEU A 209 5.11 22.92 -2.11
C LEU A 209 3.87 22.09 -2.49
N TRP A 210 3.30 22.35 -3.68
CA TRP A 210 2.09 21.68 -4.15
C TRP A 210 2.15 20.14 -4.15
N PRO A 211 3.30 19.45 -4.41
CA PRO A 211 3.36 18.00 -4.38
C PRO A 211 3.15 17.44 -2.96
N HIS A 212 3.69 18.11 -1.94
CA HIS A 212 3.51 17.72 -0.55
C HIS A 212 2.07 17.92 -0.08
N VAL A 213 1.44 19.02 -0.49
CA VAL A 213 0.00 19.27 -0.26
C VAL A 213 -0.85 18.19 -0.94
N ALA A 214 -0.54 17.86 -2.20
CA ALA A 214 -1.22 16.80 -2.92
C ALA A 214 -1.06 15.46 -2.20
N CYS A 215 0.17 15.07 -1.83
CA CYS A 215 0.47 13.83 -1.09
C CYS A 215 -0.28 13.75 0.24
N ALA A 216 -0.29 14.83 1.03
CA ALA A 216 -1.06 14.91 2.27
C ALA A 216 -2.56 14.69 2.02
N GLY A 217 -3.11 15.31 0.97
CA GLY A 217 -4.49 15.09 0.56
C GLY A 217 -4.78 13.65 0.11
N LEU A 218 -3.83 13.01 -0.58
CA LEU A 218 -3.95 11.59 -0.98
C LEU A 218 -3.99 10.67 0.24
N LEU A 219 -3.03 10.82 1.14
CA LEU A 219 -2.93 10.06 2.38
C LEU A 219 -4.12 10.31 3.30
N GLY A 220 -4.59 11.55 3.41
CA GLY A 220 -5.77 11.92 4.18
C GLY A 220 -7.04 11.27 3.63
N THR A 221 -7.23 11.26 2.31
CA THR A 221 -8.36 10.54 1.70
C THR A 221 -8.28 9.05 2.02
N TYR A 222 -7.09 8.47 1.89
CA TYR A 222 -6.87 7.06 2.17
C TYR A 222 -7.18 6.71 3.63
N LEU A 223 -6.77 7.56 4.57
CA LEU A 223 -7.08 7.44 5.99
C LEU A 223 -8.58 7.47 6.27
N VAL A 224 -9.33 8.37 5.64
CA VAL A 224 -10.79 8.44 5.79
C VAL A 224 -11.46 7.14 5.32
N LEU A 225 -11.05 6.63 4.16
CA LEU A 225 -11.57 5.36 3.64
C LEU A 225 -11.21 4.17 4.53
N TYR A 226 -9.98 4.15 5.06
CA TYR A 226 -9.52 3.14 6.00
C TYR A 226 -10.35 3.12 7.29
N ILE A 227 -10.59 4.29 7.89
CA ILE A 227 -11.42 4.41 9.09
C ILE A 227 -12.86 3.97 8.81
N ALA A 228 -13.41 4.32 7.64
CA ALA A 228 -14.75 3.90 7.26
C ALA A 228 -14.87 2.36 7.16
N GLU A 229 -13.92 1.70 6.52
CA GLU A 229 -13.88 0.23 6.41
C GLU A 229 -13.72 -0.44 7.78
N MET A 230 -12.83 0.08 8.64
CA MET A 230 -12.65 -0.42 10.01
C MET A 230 -13.94 -0.30 10.85
N LYS A 231 -14.69 0.80 10.70
CA LYS A 231 -15.99 0.99 11.37
C LYS A 231 -17.02 -0.03 10.88
N GLU A 232 -17.09 -0.28 9.57
CA GLU A 232 -17.99 -1.27 8.99
C GLU A 232 -17.69 -2.69 9.50
N MET A 233 -16.42 -3.08 9.55
CA MET A 233 -16.00 -4.37 10.11
C MET A 233 -16.37 -4.50 11.60
N SER A 234 -16.12 -3.46 12.40
CA SER A 234 -16.46 -3.47 13.82
C SER A 234 -17.98 -3.59 14.06
N GLN A 235 -18.79 -2.97 13.20
CA GLN A 235 -20.25 -3.09 13.26
C GLN A 235 -20.72 -4.51 12.91
N LYS A 236 -20.16 -5.13 11.87
CA LYS A 236 -20.45 -6.53 11.48
C LYS A 236 -20.10 -7.50 12.61
N ASP A 237 -18.92 -7.39 13.20
CA ASP A 237 -18.48 -8.24 14.31
C ASP A 237 -19.42 -8.14 15.53
N LYS A 238 -19.97 -6.94 15.81
CA LYS A 238 -20.95 -6.74 16.90
C LYS A 238 -22.29 -7.40 16.59
N VAL A 239 -22.77 -7.30 15.35
CA VAL A 239 -24.03 -7.91 14.91
C VAL A 239 -23.93 -9.44 14.97
N ASP A 240 -22.82 -10.01 14.50
CA ASP A 240 -22.63 -11.46 14.48
C ASP A 240 -22.50 -12.04 15.89
N LYS A 241 -21.80 -11.34 16.81
CA LYS A 241 -21.78 -11.71 18.23
C LYS A 241 -23.16 -11.64 18.88
N LYS A 242 -23.98 -10.65 18.52
CA LYS A 242 -25.35 -10.52 19.03
C LYS A 242 -26.25 -11.67 18.54
N LYS A 243 -26.11 -12.09 17.27
CA LYS A 243 -26.86 -13.22 16.69
C LYS A 243 -26.42 -14.58 17.24
N GLY A 244 -25.11 -14.78 17.43
CA GLY A 244 -24.56 -16.02 18.02
C GLY A 244 -24.86 -16.19 19.51
N GLY A 245 -25.07 -15.08 20.25
CA GLY A 245 -25.41 -15.11 21.67
C GLY A 245 -26.90 -15.38 21.97
N THR A 246 -27.81 -15.10 21.05
CA THR A 246 -29.26 -15.36 21.22
C THR A 246 -29.68 -16.80 20.94
N GLY A 247 -28.78 -17.66 20.43
CA GLY A 247 -29.08 -19.06 20.12
C GLY A 247 -28.68 -20.08 21.21
N ALA A 248 -28.18 -19.62 22.37
CA ALA A 248 -27.63 -20.50 23.41
C ALA A 248 -28.49 -20.57 24.70
N HIS A 249 -29.78 -20.22 24.63
CA HIS A 249 -30.72 -20.35 25.75
C HIS A 249 -32.07 -20.89 25.28
N THR A 250 -32.06 -22.11 24.76
CA THR A 250 -33.18 -23.06 24.83
C THR A 250 -32.55 -24.44 24.83
N ASP A 251 -32.36 -24.98 26.03
CA ASP A 251 -32.68 -26.36 26.45
C ASP A 251 -32.10 -26.61 27.85
#